data_AF-A0A959WTD2-F1
#
_entry.id   AF-A0A959WTD2-F1
#
_cell.length_a   1.000
_cell.length_b   1.000
_cell.length_c   1.000
_cell.angle_alpha   90.00
_cell.angle_beta   90.00
_cell.angle_gamma   90.00
#
_symmetry.space_group_name_H-M   'P 1'
#
loop_
_entity.id
_entity.type
_entity.pdbx_description
1 polymer ?
#
loop_
_entity_poly.entity_id
_entity_poly.type
_entity_poly.pdbx_seq_one_letter_code
_entity_poly.pdbx_strand_id
1 'polypeptide(L)'
;MTDATASRPVLPGRDHPIDGIVRCAVCGRFPLVGEQVTTHAAGDARASVCETCESSGRGARLGAVTGSDRVRSVGGAANVHRAA
;
A
#
# COMPACT_ATOMS: atom_id res chain seq x y z
N MET A 1 2.02 14.39 -31.59
CA MET A 1 2.92 13.22 -31.65
C MET A 1 4.22 13.66 -31.00
N THR A 2 4.67 13.23 -29.82
CA THR A 2 4.32 12.12 -28.91
C THR A 2 4.73 12.56 -27.51
N ASP A 3 3.84 12.29 -26.55
CA ASP A 3 4.03 12.44 -25.11
C ASP A 3 5.14 11.47 -24.65
N ALA A 4 6.17 11.99 -23.97
CA ALA A 4 7.24 11.20 -23.40
C ALA A 4 7.37 11.53 -21.91
N THR A 5 6.27 11.35 -21.18
CA THR A 5 6.32 11.19 -19.73
C THR A 5 6.97 9.83 -19.43
N ALA A 6 8.30 9.78 -19.50
CA ALA A 6 9.09 8.62 -19.14
C ALA A 6 8.91 8.34 -17.64
N SER A 7 8.04 7.39 -17.32
CA SER A 7 7.92 6.82 -15.97
C SER A 7 9.28 6.28 -15.54
N ARG A 8 9.92 6.96 -14.58
CA ARG A 8 11.18 6.51 -14.00
C ARG A 8 11.03 5.12 -13.39
N PRO A 9 12.03 4.23 -13.55
CA PRO A 9 11.98 2.91 -12.94
C PRO A 9 11.98 3.05 -11.41
N VAL A 10 10.97 2.46 -10.77
CA VAL A 10 10.85 2.38 -9.30
C VAL A 10 11.88 1.37 -8.79
N LEU A 11 13.00 1.86 -8.30
CA LEU A 11 14.02 1.05 -7.63
C LEU A 11 13.45 0.48 -6.31
N PRO A 12 13.61 -0.81 -6.01
CA PRO A 12 13.23 -1.38 -4.72
C PRO A 12 14.28 -0.97 -3.66
N GLY A 13 13.83 -0.61 -2.45
CA GLY A 13 14.71 -0.43 -1.29
C GLY A 13 14.89 1.01 -0.80
N ARG A 14 13.98 1.93 -1.11
CA ARG A 14 13.88 3.20 -0.39
C ARG A 14 12.50 3.26 0.23
N ASP A 15 12.43 3.46 1.55
CA ASP A 15 11.22 3.83 2.26
C ASP A 15 10.58 5.02 1.50
N HIS A 16 9.61 4.71 0.65
CA HIS A 16 8.91 5.71 -0.13
C HIS A 16 7.68 6.06 0.68
N PRO A 17 7.60 7.28 1.23
CA PRO A 17 6.40 7.66 1.95
C PRO A 17 5.21 7.43 1.03
N ILE A 18 4.18 6.79 1.58
CA ILE A 18 2.91 6.62 0.88
C ILE A 18 2.21 7.99 0.93
N ASP A 19 2.53 8.82 -0.04
CA ASP A 19 1.86 10.08 -0.34
C ASP A 19 0.71 9.78 -1.32
N GLY A 20 -0.35 9.15 -0.80
CA GLY A 20 -1.47 8.69 -1.61
C GLY A 20 -2.44 7.77 -0.86
N ILE A 21 -3.52 7.41 -1.54
CA ILE A 21 -4.54 6.50 -1.02
C ILE A 21 -4.15 5.06 -1.42
N VAL A 22 -3.76 4.24 -0.44
CA VAL A 22 -3.54 2.79 -0.66
C VAL A 22 -4.62 2.00 0.04
N ARG A 23 -5.08 0.93 -0.59
CA ARG A 23 -6.10 0.05 -0.04
C ARG A 23 -5.46 -1.28 0.33
N CYS A 24 -5.72 -1.76 1.55
CA CYS A 24 -5.27 -3.08 1.97
C CYS A 24 -5.91 -4.15 1.07
N ALA A 25 -5.10 -4.96 0.41
CA ALA A 25 -5.55 -6.06 -0.46
C ALA A 25 -6.27 -7.17 0.31
N VAL A 26 -6.09 -7.24 1.64
CA VAL A 26 -6.70 -8.28 2.48
C VAL A 26 -8.06 -7.87 3.02
N CYS A 27 -8.18 -6.69 3.63
CA CYS A 27 -9.40 -6.24 4.31
C CYS A 27 -10.09 -5.06 3.64
N GLY A 28 -9.49 -4.46 2.61
CA GLY A 28 -10.11 -3.38 1.85
C GLY A 28 -10.16 -2.03 2.56
N ARG A 29 -9.60 -1.88 3.78
CA ARG A 29 -9.51 -0.56 4.43
C ARG A 29 -8.33 0.24 3.87
N PHE A 30 -8.41 1.56 4.01
CA PHE A 30 -7.29 2.46 3.79
C PHE A 30 -6.46 2.56 5.09
N PRO A 31 -5.16 2.23 5.07
CA PRO A 31 -4.28 2.40 6.23
C PRO A 31 -4.29 3.82 6.81
N LEU A 32 -4.29 3.95 8.14
CA LEU A 32 -4.30 5.25 8.83
C LEU A 32 -2.90 5.89 8.79
N VAL A 33 -2.85 7.22 8.98
CA VAL A 33 -1.57 7.93 9.17
C VAL A 33 -0.77 7.28 10.30
N GLY A 34 0.49 7.01 10.03
CA GLY A 34 1.39 6.37 10.97
C GLY A 34 1.37 4.84 10.92
N GLU A 35 0.41 4.18 10.27
CA GLU A 35 0.46 2.72 10.14
C GLU A 35 1.55 2.27 9.18
N GLN A 36 2.14 1.10 9.45
CA GLN A 36 2.98 0.41 8.48
C GLN A 36 2.12 -0.30 7.42
N VAL A 37 2.61 -0.26 6.18
CA VAL A 37 2.03 -0.97 5.04
C VAL A 37 3.12 -1.84 4.43
N THR A 38 2.85 -3.14 4.35
CA THR A 38 3.77 -4.12 3.74
C THR A 38 3.35 -4.36 2.30
N THR A 39 4.30 -4.35 1.37
CA THR A 39 4.06 -4.63 -0.05
C THR A 39 4.50 -6.05 -0.37
N HIS A 40 3.61 -6.83 -0.98
CA HIS A 40 3.86 -8.19 -1.45
C HIS A 40 3.90 -8.25 -2.98
N ALA A 41 4.71 -9.16 -3.52
CA ALA A 41 4.68 -9.57 -4.92
C ALA A 41 3.51 -10.54 -5.17
N ALA A 42 2.35 -10.00 -5.54
CA ALA A 42 1.12 -10.73 -5.82
C ALA A 42 1.02 -11.06 -7.32
N GLY A 43 1.65 -12.17 -7.73
CA GLY A 43 1.79 -12.51 -9.15
C GLY A 43 2.60 -11.44 -9.89
N ASP A 44 2.04 -10.90 -10.97
CA ASP A 44 2.66 -9.82 -11.75
C ASP A 44 2.41 -8.41 -11.17
N ALA A 45 1.70 -8.31 -10.04
CA ALA A 45 1.31 -7.05 -9.41
C ALA A 45 1.90 -6.88 -8.00
N ARG A 46 1.85 -5.65 -7.48
CA ARG A 46 2.16 -5.32 -6.09
C ARG A 46 0.87 -5.22 -5.29
N ALA A 47 0.84 -5.83 -4.11
CA ALA A 47 -0.28 -5.75 -3.18
C ALA A 47 0.15 -5.14 -1.85
N SER A 48 -0.54 -4.09 -1.42
CA SER A 48 -0.31 -3.45 -0.12
C SER A 48 -1.18 -4.09 0.97
N VAL A 49 -0.59 -4.36 2.13
CA VAL A 49 -1.25 -4.98 3.29
C VAL A 49 -1.07 -4.07 4.50
N CYS A 50 -2.16 -3.78 5.19
CA CYS A 50 -2.09 -2.96 6.41
C CYS A 50 -1.45 -3.71 7.57
N GLU A 51 -0.87 -2.97 8.51
CA GLU A 51 -0.18 -3.48 9.70
C GLU A 51 -0.97 -4.57 10.43
N THR A 52 -2.28 -4.39 10.63
CA THR A 52 -3.13 -5.38 11.31
C THR A 52 -3.24 -6.70 10.55
N CYS A 53 -3.40 -6.64 9.22
CA CYS A 53 -3.54 -7.86 8.42
C CYS A 53 -2.20 -8.58 8.30
N GLU A 54 -1.10 -7.82 8.23
CA GLU A 54 0.24 -8.37 8.17
C GLU A 54 0.64 -9.04 9.49
N SER A 55 0.43 -8.37 10.63
CA SER A 55 0.73 -8.96 11.94
C SER A 55 -0.10 -10.20 12.26
N SER A 56 -1.29 -10.31 11.65
CA SER A 56 -2.15 -11.51 11.74
C SER A 56 -1.75 -12.61 10.74
N GLY A 57 -0.68 -12.44 9.97
CA GLY A 57 -0.22 -13.40 8.96
C GLY A 57 -1.10 -13.51 7.71
N ARG A 58 -2.11 -12.66 7.54
CA ARG A 58 -3.07 -12.75 6.43
C ARG A 58 -2.47 -12.31 5.09
N GLY A 59 -1.35 -11.58 5.11
CA GLY A 59 -0.59 -11.16 3.92
C GLY A 59 0.19 -12.30 3.27
N ALA A 60 0.53 -13.37 4.00
CA ALA A 60 1.40 -14.45 3.53
C ALA A 60 0.91 -15.12 2.23
N ARG A 61 -0.41 -15.18 2.02
CA ARG A 61 -1.03 -15.74 0.82
C ARG A 61 -0.80 -14.92 -0.46
N LEU A 62 -0.32 -13.68 -0.33
CA LEU A 62 -0.12 -12.74 -1.43
C LEU A 62 1.29 -12.84 -2.03
N GLY A 63 2.17 -13.67 -1.48
CA GLY A 63 3.54 -13.85 -1.98
C GLY A 63 4.60 -13.15 -1.13
N ALA A 64 5.82 -13.11 -1.66
CA ALA A 64 6.99 -12.60 -0.94
C ALA A 64 6.87 -11.10 -0.64
N VAL A 65 7.36 -10.69 0.52
CA VAL A 65 7.46 -9.27 0.89
C VAL A 65 8.54 -8.60 0.04
N THR A 66 8.18 -7.49 -0.60
CA THR A 66 9.09 -6.70 -1.44
C THR A 66 9.40 -5.32 -0.86
N GLY A 67 8.74 -4.93 0.24
CA GLY A 67 9.02 -3.67 0.93
C GLY A 67 8.00 -3.36 2.02
N SER A 68 8.27 -2.29 2.77
CA SER A 68 7.38 -1.78 3.81
C SER A 68 7.55 -0.27 3.91
N ASP A 69 6.44 0.45 4.04
CA ASP A 69 6.44 1.90 4.16
C ASP A 69 5.49 2.33 5.28
N ARG A 70 5.67 3.55 5.80
CA ARG A 70 4.74 4.15 6.78
C ARG A 70 3.86 5.19 6.10
N VAL A 71 2.55 5.13 6.36
CA VAL A 71 1.59 6.09 5.81
C VAL A 71 1.84 7.47 6.40
N ARG A 72 2.04 8.47 5.55
CA ARG A 72 2.24 9.86 5.99
C ARG A 72 1.08 10.79 5.66
N SER A 73 0.10 10.31 4.89
CA SER A 73 -1.00 11.12 4.34
C SER A 73 -2.38 10.58 4.72
N VAL A 74 -3.44 11.33 4.38
CA VAL A 74 -4.84 11.16 4.84
C VAL A 74 -5.58 9.93 4.31
N GLY A 75 -4.89 8.87 3.87
CA GLY A 75 -5.54 7.65 3.36
C GLY A 75 -6.65 7.13 4.29
N GLY A 76 -6.42 7.20 5.61
CA GLY A 76 -7.41 6.84 6.62
C GLY A 76 -8.74 7.59 6.59
N ALA A 77 -8.78 8.85 6.11
CA ALA A 77 -10.01 9.63 6.00
C ALA A 77 -11.01 9.01 5.00
N ALA A 78 -10.52 8.26 4.01
CA ALA A 78 -11.36 7.56 3.05
C ALA A 78 -12.11 6.35 3.64
N ASN A 79 -11.79 5.91 4.87
CA ASN A 79 -12.58 4.91 5.59
C ASN A 79 -13.89 5.47 6.15
N VAL A 80 -14.01 6.80 6.28
CA VAL A 80 -15.18 7.43 6.90
C VAL A 80 -16.28 7.56 5.84
N HIS A 81 -17.34 6.78 6.00
CA HIS A 81 -18.58 6.99 5.26
C HIS A 81 -19.46 7.98 6.01
N ARG A 82 -20.17 8.87 5.30
CA ARG A 82 -21.23 9.67 5.92
C ARG A 82 -22.27 8.70 6.48
N ALA A 83 -22.54 8.76 7.78
CA ALA A 83 -23.75 8.19 8.33
C ALA A 83 -24.93 8.98 7.73
N ALA A 84 -25.79 8.29 6.98
CA ALA A 84 -27.04 8.85 6.47
C ALA A 84 -28.12 8.78 7.55
#